data_AF-A0A3M1BD17-F1
#
_entry.id   AF-A0A3M1BD17-F1
#
_cell.length_a   1.000
_cell.length_b   1.000
_cell.length_c   1.000
_cell.angle_alpha   90.00
_cell.angle_beta   90.00
_cell.angle_gamma   90.00
#
_symmetry.space_group_name_H-M   'P 1'
#
loop_
_entity.id
_entity.type
_entity.pdbx_description
1 polymer ?
#
loop_
_entity_poly.entity_id
_entity_poly.type
_entity_poly.pdbx_seq_one_letter_code
_entity_poly.pdbx_strand_id
1 'polypeptide(L)'
;MAKPGQLPEQILAAVARRNRYPLGVLIYYGPDDQTCTRVTAAVINAPNARPDFRHWYGDQPASDPQVIAEIGDFFRLHGVRAALMTEGIVDCPHDEGIDYPEGEPCPYCPFWSEQRKAS
;
A
#
# COMPACT_ATOMS: atom_id res chain seq x y z
N MET A 1 -4.45 -9.08 4.63
CA MET A 1 -4.58 -7.98 5.61
C MET A 1 -3.32 -7.16 5.52
N ALA A 2 -3.44 -5.84 5.63
CA ALA A 2 -2.26 -4.98 5.67
C ALA A 2 -1.47 -5.34 6.93
N LYS A 3 -0.25 -5.83 6.73
CA LYS A 3 0.70 -6.09 7.81
C LYS A 3 1.70 -4.95 7.87
N PRO A 4 2.04 -4.46 9.07
CA PRO A 4 2.93 -3.32 9.21
C PRO A 4 4.29 -3.62 8.58
N GLY A 5 4.73 -2.72 7.70
CA GLY A 5 6.03 -2.82 7.02
C GLY A 5 6.13 -3.93 5.97
N GLN A 6 5.01 -4.49 5.49
CA GLN A 6 4.98 -5.49 4.42
C GLN A 6 4.23 -4.97 3.19
N LEU A 7 4.68 -5.40 2.02
CA LEU A 7 3.95 -5.17 0.77
C LEU A 7 2.79 -6.18 0.66
N PRO A 8 1.62 -5.79 0.11
CA PRO A 8 0.53 -6.72 -0.15
C PRO A 8 0.94 -7.85 -1.09
N GLU A 9 0.45 -9.07 -0.85
CA GLU A 9 0.80 -10.27 -1.62
C GLU A 9 0.60 -10.10 -3.13
N GLN A 10 -0.50 -9.47 -3.52
CA GLN A 10 -0.87 -9.15 -4.89
C GLN A 10 0.18 -8.38 -5.70
N ILE A 11 1.06 -7.59 -5.06
CA ILE A 11 2.10 -6.82 -5.77
C ILE A 11 3.48 -7.48 -5.69
N LEU A 12 3.66 -8.49 -4.83
CA LEU A 12 4.94 -9.17 -4.64
C LEU A 12 5.46 -9.81 -5.92
N ALA A 13 4.61 -10.50 -6.68
CA ALA A 13 5.01 -11.11 -7.94
C ALA A 13 5.42 -10.07 -8.99
N ALA A 14 4.75 -8.92 -9.02
CA ALA A 14 5.07 -7.82 -9.94
C ALA A 14 6.39 -7.14 -9.57
N VAL A 15 6.67 -6.99 -8.26
CA VAL A 15 7.94 -6.48 -7.72
C VAL A 15 9.09 -7.44 -8.03
N ALA A 16 8.92 -8.74 -7.78
CA ALA A 16 9.95 -9.76 -7.97
C ALA A 16 10.43 -9.87 -9.44
N ARG A 17 9.58 -9.50 -10.41
CA ARG A 17 9.93 -9.46 -11.83
C ARG A 17 10.77 -8.24 -12.24
N ARG A 18 11.03 -7.29 -11.34
CA ARG A 18 11.81 -6.08 -11.63
C ARG A 18 13.30 -6.27 -11.34
N ASN A 19 14.12 -5.79 -12.26
CA ASN A 19 15.58 -5.81 -12.19
C ASN A 19 16.20 -4.41 -12.12
N ARG A 20 15.38 -3.36 -11.97
CA ARG A 20 15.83 -1.97 -11.84
C ARG A 20 15.35 -1.41 -10.51
N TYR A 21 16.30 -0.91 -9.74
CA TYR A 21 16.12 -0.31 -8.42
C TYR A 21 16.82 1.06 -8.39
N PRO A 22 16.39 2.01 -7.53
CA PRO A 22 15.25 1.93 -6.62
C PRO A 22 13.89 1.84 -7.33
N LEU A 23 13.02 0.96 -6.84
CA LEU A 23 11.67 0.74 -7.36
C LEU A 23 10.66 1.41 -6.41
N GLY A 24 9.82 2.27 -6.97
CA GLY A 24 8.66 2.81 -6.25
C GLY A 24 7.49 1.83 -6.33
N VAL A 25 6.68 1.78 -5.27
CA VAL A 25 5.43 1.05 -5.25
C VAL A 25 4.37 1.94 -4.60
N LEU A 26 3.21 2.09 -5.24
CA LEU A 26 2.04 2.76 -4.69
C LEU A 26 0.95 1.74 -4.41
N ILE A 27 0.37 1.84 -3.22
CA ILE A 27 -0.65 0.93 -2.73
C ILE A 27 -1.81 1.76 -2.19
N TYR A 28 -3.03 1.43 -2.61
CA TYR A 28 -4.24 2.09 -2.17
C TYR A 28 -5.00 1.19 -1.19
N TYR A 29 -5.43 1.79 -0.08
CA TYR A 29 -6.19 1.14 0.98
C TYR A 29 -7.46 1.92 1.29
N GLY A 30 -8.50 1.22 1.73
CA GLY A 30 -9.84 1.77 1.89
C GLY A 30 -10.75 0.88 2.74
N PRO A 31 -11.81 1.41 3.36
CA PRO A 31 -12.79 0.57 4.07
C PRO A 31 -13.49 -0.43 3.14
N ASP A 32 -13.51 -0.15 1.84
CA ASP A 32 -14.03 -0.97 0.75
C ASP A 32 -13.16 -0.78 -0.52
N ASP A 33 -13.54 -1.39 -1.64
CA ASP A 33 -12.82 -1.33 -2.91
C ASP A 33 -13.09 -0.05 -3.73
N GLN A 34 -13.85 0.91 -3.20
CA GLN A 34 -14.24 2.15 -3.90
C GLN A 34 -13.70 3.41 -3.21
N THR A 35 -13.48 3.36 -1.90
CA THR A 35 -13.21 4.53 -1.07
C THR A 35 -11.74 4.53 -0.62
N CYS A 36 -10.88 5.30 -1.26
CA CYS A 36 -9.48 5.38 -0.82
C CYS A 36 -9.40 6.27 0.43
N THR A 37 -8.84 5.74 1.51
CA THR A 37 -8.61 6.50 2.76
C THR A 37 -7.16 6.46 3.22
N ARG A 38 -6.33 5.60 2.63
CA ARG A 38 -4.88 5.57 2.83
C ARG A 38 -4.14 5.27 1.52
N VAL A 39 -3.16 6.09 1.19
CA VAL A 39 -2.15 5.76 0.17
C VAL A 39 -0.85 5.43 0.87
N THR A 40 -0.19 4.37 0.43
CA THR A 40 1.16 4.01 0.89
C THR A 40 2.10 3.99 -0.28
N ALA A 41 3.18 4.78 -0.18
CA ALA A 41 4.33 4.65 -1.06
C ALA A 41 5.39 3.80 -0.37
N ALA A 42 5.99 2.89 -1.13
CA ALA A 42 7.15 2.12 -0.70
C ALA A 42 8.30 2.33 -1.68
N VAL A 43 9.52 2.43 -1.18
CA VAL A 43 10.75 2.38 -1.97
C VAL A 43 11.50 1.11 -1.65
N ILE A 44 11.80 0.34 -2.70
CA ILE A 44 12.60 -0.87 -2.61
C ILE A 44 13.96 -0.56 -3.23
N ASN A 45 15.03 -0.65 -2.44
CA ASN A 45 16.38 -0.26 -2.89
C ASN A 45 17.16 -1.41 -3.55
N ALA A 46 16.81 -2.67 -3.26
CA ALA A 46 17.44 -3.86 -3.83
C ALA A 46 16.50 -5.08 -3.68
N PRO A 47 16.76 -6.19 -4.39
CA PRO A 47 16.03 -7.44 -4.15
C PRO A 47 16.10 -7.84 -2.68
N ASN A 48 14.96 -8.23 -2.10
CA ASN A 48 14.81 -8.61 -0.68
C ASN A 48 15.16 -7.52 0.36
N ALA A 49 15.45 -6.28 -0.06
CA ALA A 49 15.62 -5.19 0.89
C ALA A 49 14.29 -4.85 1.57
N ARG A 50 14.36 -4.49 2.86
CA ARG A 50 13.20 -3.93 3.56
C ARG A 50 12.79 -2.63 2.86
N PRO A 51 11.51 -2.45 2.49
CA PRO A 51 11.08 -1.22 1.86
C PRO A 51 11.03 -0.05 2.85
N ASP A 52 11.33 1.14 2.35
CA ASP A 52 11.08 2.40 3.05
C ASP A 52 9.65 2.84 2.74
N PHE A 53 8.81 2.93 3.77
CA PHE A 53 7.40 3.26 3.62
C PHE A 53 7.10 4.71 4.02
N ARG A 54 6.16 5.32 3.31
CA ARG A 54 5.47 6.54 3.72
C ARG A 54 3.97 6.38 3.49
N HIS A 55 3.18 6.80 4.46
CA HIS A 55 1.73 6.66 4.47
C HIS A 55 1.08 8.04 4.49
N TRP A 56 -0.01 8.19 3.74
CA TRP A 56 -0.89 9.35 3.77
C TRP A 56 -2.31 8.87 4.03
N TYR A 57 -3.03 9.60 4.89
CA TYR A 57 -4.38 9.29 5.32
C TYR A 57 -5.29 10.49 5.04
N GLY A 58 -6.55 10.26 4.71
CA GLY A 58 -7.51 11.34 4.48
C GLY A 58 -8.77 10.88 3.76
N ASP A 59 -9.57 11.83 3.32
CA ASP A 59 -10.67 11.59 2.38
C ASP A 59 -10.11 11.63 0.95
N GLN A 60 -10.07 10.47 0.29
CA GLN A 60 -9.52 10.31 -1.06
C GLN A 60 -8.10 10.87 -1.25
N PRO A 61 -7.10 10.48 -0.42
CA PRO A 61 -5.75 11.02 -0.47
C PRO A 61 -5.06 10.77 -1.82
N ALA A 62 -5.48 9.74 -2.57
CA ALA A 62 -4.98 9.48 -3.91
C ALA A 62 -5.33 10.57 -4.94
N SER A 63 -6.34 11.40 -4.66
CA SER A 63 -6.78 12.52 -5.52
C SER A 63 -6.36 13.90 -4.97
N ASP A 64 -5.76 13.96 -3.79
CA ASP A 64 -5.27 15.21 -3.20
C ASP A 64 -3.97 15.66 -3.90
N PRO A 65 -3.95 16.85 -4.55
CA PRO A 65 -2.76 17.37 -5.21
C PRO A 65 -1.54 17.51 -4.30
N GLN A 66 -1.74 17.80 -3.02
CA GLN A 66 -0.64 17.90 -2.05
C GLN A 66 -0.05 16.51 -1.78
N VAL A 67 -0.89 15.50 -1.56
CA VAL A 67 -0.43 14.11 -1.37
C VAL A 67 0.31 13.61 -2.61
N ILE A 68 -0.20 13.89 -3.81
CA ILE A 68 0.47 13.53 -5.07
C ILE A 68 1.85 14.18 -5.17
N ALA A 69 1.98 15.46 -4.81
CA ALA A 69 3.26 16.16 -4.79
C ALA A 69 4.23 15.53 -3.78
N GLU A 70 3.77 15.23 -2.56
CA GLU A 70 4.57 14.60 -1.51
C GLU A 70 5.06 13.19 -1.88
N ILE A 71 4.22 12.39 -2.58
CA ILE A 71 4.61 11.10 -3.16
C ILE A 71 5.73 11.29 -4.18
N GLY A 72 5.58 12.27 -5.08
CA GLY A 72 6.59 12.59 -6.08
C GLY A 72 7.92 13.03 -5.45
N ASP A 73 7.87 13.83 -4.40
CA ASP A 73 9.04 14.27 -3.64
C ASP A 73 9.72 13.11 -2.92
N PHE A 74 8.93 12.23 -2.29
CA PHE A 74 9.43 11.02 -1.65
C PHE A 74 10.17 10.12 -2.65
N PHE A 75 9.57 9.85 -3.82
CA PHE A 75 10.22 9.08 -4.88
C PHE A 75 11.47 9.76 -5.45
N ARG A 76 11.45 11.09 -5.62
CA ARG A 76 12.61 11.84 -6.10
C ARG A 76 13.77 11.80 -5.11
N LEU A 77 13.48 11.95 -3.81
CA LEU A 77 14.48 11.89 -2.74
C LEU A 77 15.22 10.55 -2.74
N HIS A 78 14.50 9.46 -3.02
CA HIS A 78 15.07 8.12 -3.10
C HIS A 78 15.63 7.74 -4.48
N GLY A 79 15.58 8.63 -5.48
CA GLY A 79 16.08 8.34 -6.83
C GLY A 79 15.28 7.28 -7.59
N VAL A 80 13.99 7.13 -7.28
CA VAL A 80 13.08 6.20 -7.98
C VAL A 80 12.94 6.61 -9.45
N ARG A 81 13.13 5.64 -10.36
CA ARG A 81 13.02 5.86 -11.81
C ARG A 81 11.85 5.12 -12.46
N ALA A 82 11.25 4.18 -11.75
CA ALA A 82 10.09 3.44 -12.17
C ALA A 82 9.25 3.12 -10.94
N ALA A 83 7.92 3.16 -11.09
CA ALA A 83 7.00 2.79 -10.04
C ALA A 83 5.98 1.76 -10.53
N LEU A 84 5.52 0.92 -9.61
CA LEU A 84 4.33 0.08 -9.76
C LEU A 84 3.21 0.67 -8.92
N MET A 85 1.98 0.40 -9.32
CA MET A 85 0.80 0.69 -8.51
C MET A 85 -0.13 -0.51 -8.54
N THR A 86 -0.93 -0.67 -7.49
CA THR A 86 -1.99 -1.67 -7.46
C THR A 86 -3.12 -1.31 -8.42
N GLU A 87 -3.87 -2.30 -8.91
CA GLU A 87 -5.00 -2.11 -9.86
C GLU A 87 -6.28 -1.59 -9.18
N GLY A 88 -6.13 -0.86 -8.08
CA GLY A 88 -7.24 -0.36 -7.26
C GLY A 88 -6.89 -0.35 -5.77
N ILE A 89 -7.94 -0.29 -4.95
CA ILE A 89 -7.89 -0.42 -3.50
C ILE A 89 -7.91 -1.90 -3.14
N VAL A 90 -7.01 -2.33 -2.26
CA VAL A 90 -6.65 -3.76 -2.20
C VAL A 90 -6.69 -4.39 -0.82
N ASP A 91 -6.76 -3.57 0.22
CA ASP A 91 -7.00 -4.05 1.58
C ASP A 91 -7.51 -2.89 2.45
N CYS A 92 -7.85 -3.21 3.69
CA CYS A 92 -8.26 -2.21 4.67
C CYS A 92 -7.11 -1.25 5.05
N PRO A 93 -7.41 -0.02 5.48
CA PRO A 93 -6.39 0.95 5.90
C PRO A 93 -5.81 0.65 7.28
N HIS A 94 -6.28 -0.40 7.96
CA HIS A 94 -5.88 -0.78 9.31
C HIS A 94 -4.83 -1.89 9.30
N ASP A 95 -3.80 -1.73 10.14
CA ASP A 95 -2.68 -2.65 10.22
C ASP A 95 -2.91 -3.72 11.31
N GLU A 96 -2.81 -4.99 10.90
CA GLU A 96 -2.88 -6.15 11.77
C GLU A 96 -1.74 -6.13 12.81
N GLY A 97 -2.06 -6.38 14.08
CA GLY A 97 -1.12 -6.29 15.20
C GLY A 97 -0.86 -4.86 15.69
N ILE A 98 -1.41 -3.83 15.03
CA ILE A 98 -1.37 -2.43 15.46
C ILE A 98 -2.77 -1.95 15.83
N ASP A 99 -3.71 -2.00 14.87
CA ASP A 99 -5.08 -1.49 15.02
C ASP A 99 -6.05 -2.56 15.56
N TYR A 100 -5.74 -3.84 15.33
CA TYR A 100 -6.51 -4.99 15.81
C TYR A 100 -5.57 -6.19 16.04
N PRO A 101 -5.99 -7.22 16.82
CA PRO A 101 -5.14 -8.37 17.12
C PRO A 101 -4.65 -9.13 15.87
N GLU A 102 -3.44 -9.68 15.95
CA GLU A 102 -2.91 -10.55 14.90
C GLU A 102 -3.75 -11.82 14.74
N GLY A 103 -4.00 -12.22 13.50
CA GLY A 103 -4.81 -13.37 13.12
C GLY A 103 -6.32 -13.11 13.06
N GLU A 104 -6.79 -11.96 13.52
CA GLU A 104 -8.22 -11.62 13.57
C GLU A 104 -8.64 -10.79 12.35
N PRO A 105 -9.90 -10.88 11.88
CA PRO A 105 -10.41 -9.99 10.86
C PRO A 105 -10.54 -8.55 11.35
N CYS A 106 -10.18 -7.60 10.49
CA CYS A 106 -10.36 -6.18 10.77
C CYS A 106 -11.84 -5.88 11.12
N PRO A 107 -12.14 -5.41 12.34
CA PRO A 107 -13.52 -5.20 12.79
C PRO A 107 -14.14 -3.92 12.21
N TYR A 108 -13.33 -3.05 11.62
CA TYR A 108 -13.74 -1.73 11.13
C TYR A 108 -14.14 -1.72 9.65
N CYS A 109 -13.81 -2.78 8.90
CA CYS A 109 -14.04 -2.84 7.46
C CYS A 109 -14.73 -4.16 7.06
N PRO A 110 -16.06 -4.27 7.29
CA PRO A 110 -16.81 -5.51 7.03
C PRO A 110 -16.71 -6.01 5.59
N PHE A 111 -16.64 -5.10 4.61
CA PHE A 111 -16.49 -5.41 3.19
C PHE A 111 -15.38 -6.43 2.91
N TRP A 112 -14.19 -6.19 3.47
CA TRP A 112 -13.03 -7.08 3.28
C TRP A 112 -13.16 -8.41 4.01
N SER A 113 -13.97 -8.48 5.07
CA SER A 113 -14.27 -9.75 5.75
C SER A 113 -15.24 -10.61 4.94
N GLU A 114 -16.12 -9.98 4.15
CA GLU A 114 -17.06 -10.67 3.27
C GLU A 114 -16.40 -11.16 1.98
N GLN A 115 -15.62 -10.32 1.30
CA GLN A 115 -14.89 -10.74 0.08
C GLN A 115 -13.99 -11.96 0.31
N ARG A 116 -13.34 -12.04 1.47
CA ARG A 116 -12.47 -13.18 1.83
C ARG A 116 -13.22 -14.50 1.96
N LYS A 117 -14.54 -14.49 2.18
CA LYS A 117 -15.36 -15.72 2.19
C LYS A 117 -15.73 -16.20 0.78
N ALA A 118 -15.62 -15.32 -0.21
CA ALA A 118 -15.99 -15.59 -1.60
C ALA A 118 -14.80 -16.01 -2.48
N SER A 119 -13.58 -16.04 -1.92
CA SER A 119 -12.32 -16.43 -2.58
C SER A 119 -11.81 -17.77 -2.05
#